data_AF-A0A1A2EBE7-F1
#
_entry.id   AF-A0A1A2EBE7-F1
#
_cell.length_a   1.000
_cell.length_b   1.000
_cell.length_c   1.000
_cell.angle_alpha   90.00
_cell.angle_beta   90.00
_cell.angle_gamma   90.00
#
_symmetry.space_group_name_H-M   'P 1'
#
loop_
_entity.id
_entity.type
_entity.pdbx_description
1 polymer ?
#
loop_
_entity_poly.entity_id
_entity_poly.type
_entity_poly.pdbx_seq_one_letter_code
_entity_poly.pdbx_strand_id
1 'polypeptide(L)'
;MRRFVGTYTWDSTDTTSLDLPLRSLAGLPPMVIEAAGHDLLVDDARALAQRARGDGVEVVAYTEHPGQAHVFHIMAGLIGEANRAIDRFAKRLRTELDTHRIA
;
A
#
# COMPACT_ATOMS: atom_id res chain seq x y z
N MET A 1 6.51 14.80 6.02
CA MET A 1 5.23 14.86 5.29
C MET A 1 4.42 16.15 5.44
N ARG A 2 4.53 16.93 6.52
CA ARG A 2 3.68 18.14 6.75
C ARG A 2 3.54 19.10 5.56
N ARG A 3 4.61 19.40 4.83
CA ARG A 3 4.54 20.28 3.66
C ARG A 3 3.64 19.72 2.55
N PHE A 4 3.77 18.42 2.24
CA PHE A 4 2.92 17.76 1.24
C PHE A 4 1.45 17.76 1.65
N VAL A 5 1.19 17.47 2.92
CA VAL A 5 -0.17 17.51 3.49
C VAL A 5 -0.74 18.93 3.39
N GLY A 6 -0.03 19.96 3.86
CA GLY A 6 -0.50 21.35 3.79
C GLY A 6 -0.75 21.82 2.36
N THR A 7 0.12 21.48 1.41
CA THR A 7 -0.14 21.82 0.00
C THR A 7 -1.37 21.10 -0.55
N TYR A 8 -1.57 19.82 -0.21
CA TYR A 8 -2.74 19.06 -0.64
C TYR A 8 -4.03 19.59 -0.03
N THR A 9 -4.02 19.95 1.24
CA THR A 9 -5.21 20.42 1.97
C THR A 9 -5.45 21.91 1.85
N TRP A 10 -4.66 22.63 1.07
CA TRP A 10 -4.66 24.11 1.02
C TRP A 10 -4.53 24.72 2.42
N ASP A 11 -3.59 24.18 3.20
CA ASP A 11 -3.32 24.49 4.60
C ASP A 11 -4.56 24.38 5.52
N SER A 12 -5.59 23.62 5.10
CA SER A 12 -6.71 23.26 5.97
C SER A 12 -6.22 22.50 7.19
N THR A 13 -6.73 22.89 8.35
CA THR A 13 -6.50 22.22 9.63
C THR A 13 -7.39 20.98 9.80
N ASP A 14 -8.44 20.83 8.98
CA ASP A 14 -9.23 19.61 8.90
C ASP A 14 -8.60 18.65 7.89
N THR A 15 -7.77 17.75 8.39
CA THR A 15 -7.13 16.67 7.63
C THR A 15 -7.78 15.32 7.87
N THR A 16 -8.97 15.28 8.49
CA THR A 16 -9.62 14.02 8.89
C THR A 16 -9.98 13.11 7.71
N SER A 17 -10.07 13.67 6.49
CA SER A 17 -10.25 12.92 5.25
C SER A 17 -8.98 12.23 4.76
N LEU A 18 -7.80 12.66 5.21
CA LEU A 18 -6.49 12.12 4.82
C LEU A 18 -5.96 11.03 5.73
N ASP A 19 -6.54 10.91 6.91
CA ASP A 19 -6.23 9.81 7.82
C ASP A 19 -6.91 8.53 7.32
N LEU A 20 -6.28 7.90 6.33
CA LEU A 20 -6.66 6.59 5.82
C LEU A 20 -6.86 5.52 6.92
N PRO A 21 -6.06 5.47 8.01
CA PRO A 21 -6.31 4.51 9.08
C PRO A 21 -7.50 4.85 10.00
N LEU A 22 -8.17 6.01 9.85
CA LEU A 22 -9.29 6.41 10.73
C LEU A 22 -10.68 6.03 10.20
N ARG A 23 -10.83 5.63 8.93
CA ARG A 23 -12.13 5.25 8.36
C ARG A 23 -12.29 3.74 8.25
N SER A 24 -13.53 3.27 8.28
CA SER A 24 -13.82 1.86 8.04
C SER A 24 -13.45 1.48 6.61
N LEU A 25 -12.75 0.37 6.47
CA LEU A 25 -12.38 -0.23 5.19
C LEU A 25 -13.38 -1.31 4.75
N ALA A 26 -14.42 -1.59 5.55
CA ALA A 26 -15.38 -2.64 5.26
C ALA A 26 -16.02 -2.46 3.87
N GLY A 27 -16.12 -3.57 3.13
CA GLY A 27 -16.68 -3.59 1.77
C GLY A 27 -15.69 -3.19 0.66
N LEU A 28 -14.44 -2.83 0.99
CA LEU A 28 -13.38 -2.68 -0.01
C LEU A 28 -12.93 -4.03 -0.58
N PRO A 29 -12.40 -4.07 -1.81
CA PRO A 29 -11.89 -5.29 -2.43
C PRO A 29 -10.63 -5.82 -1.73
N PRO A 30 -10.25 -7.09 -1.99
CA PRO A 30 -9.00 -7.67 -1.50
C PRO A 30 -7.77 -6.82 -1.87
N MET A 31 -6.80 -6.72 -0.96
CA MET A 31 -5.65 -5.82 -1.07
C MET A 31 -4.31 -6.55 -1.10
N VAL A 32 -3.45 -6.18 -2.06
CA VAL A 32 -2.01 -6.49 -2.06
C VAL A 32 -1.26 -5.23 -1.65
N ILE A 33 -0.48 -5.31 -0.57
CA ILE A 33 0.22 -4.16 0.03
C ILE A 33 1.72 -4.46 0.07
N GLU A 34 2.52 -3.55 -0.49
CA GLU A 34 3.98 -3.59 -0.38
C GLU A 34 4.51 -2.34 0.31
N ALA A 35 5.55 -2.50 1.13
CA ALA A 35 6.19 -1.40 1.85
C ALA A 35 7.72 -1.55 1.79
N ALA A 36 8.44 -0.43 1.82
CA ALA A 36 9.90 -0.42 1.88
C ALA A 36 10.37 -0.27 3.33
N GLY A 37 11.38 -1.05 3.73
CA GLY A 37 11.84 -1.07 5.14
C GLY A 37 12.52 0.21 5.61
N HIS A 38 13.09 1.01 4.70
CA HIS A 38 13.68 2.32 4.99
C HIS A 38 12.77 3.48 4.54
N ASP A 39 11.46 3.25 4.55
CA ASP A 39 10.44 4.24 4.22
C ASP A 39 9.88 4.89 5.47
N LEU A 40 9.66 6.21 5.42
CA LEU A 40 8.95 6.94 6.48
C LEU A 40 7.49 6.50 6.61
N LEU A 41 6.91 5.89 5.57
CA LEU A 41 5.51 5.43 5.51
C LEU A 41 5.34 3.93 5.81
N VAL A 42 6.40 3.23 6.27
CA VAL A 42 6.31 1.79 6.53
C VAL A 42 5.28 1.47 7.61
N ASP A 43 5.18 2.31 8.65
CA ASP A 43 4.21 2.14 9.72
C ASP A 43 2.77 2.41 9.27
N ASP A 44 2.57 3.33 8.32
CA ASP A 44 1.25 3.55 7.69
C ASP A 44 0.80 2.30 6.93
N ALA A 45 1.71 1.64 6.20
CA ALA A 45 1.40 0.40 5.50
C ALA A 45 1.08 -0.75 6.47
N ARG A 46 1.79 -0.86 7.60
CA ARG A 46 1.47 -1.82 8.68
C ARG A 46 0.08 -1.55 9.26
N ALA A 47 -0.22 -0.28 9.57
CA ALA A 47 -1.50 0.15 10.12
C ALA A 47 -2.66 -0.14 9.15
N LEU A 48 -2.47 0.15 7.86
CA LEU A 48 -3.44 -0.17 6.81
C LEU A 48 -3.74 -1.68 6.76
N ALA A 49 -2.70 -2.52 6.74
CA ALA A 49 -2.86 -3.97 6.68
C ALA A 49 -3.57 -4.52 7.94
N GLN A 50 -3.26 -3.99 9.13
CA GLN A 50 -3.92 -4.37 10.37
C GLN A 50 -5.40 -3.95 10.37
N ARG A 51 -5.68 -2.70 9.97
CA ARG A 51 -7.04 -2.17 9.91
C ARG A 51 -7.91 -2.90 8.89
N ALA A 52 -7.38 -3.17 7.70
CA ALA A 52 -8.09 -3.90 6.66
C ALA A 52 -8.55 -5.26 7.16
N ARG A 53 -7.65 -6.02 7.80
CA ARG A 53 -7.99 -7.31 8.43
C ARG A 53 -9.04 -7.16 9.52
N GLY A 54 -8.91 -6.14 10.37
CA GLY A 54 -9.88 -5.84 11.45
C GLY A 54 -11.29 -5.51 10.94
N ASP A 55 -11.37 -4.84 9.78
CA ASP A 55 -12.63 -4.46 9.14
C ASP A 55 -13.17 -5.54 8.18
N GLY A 56 -12.59 -6.74 8.19
CA GLY A 56 -13.03 -7.87 7.36
C GLY A 56 -12.62 -7.79 5.89
N VAL A 57 -11.69 -6.90 5.53
CA VAL A 57 -11.09 -6.83 4.19
C VAL A 57 -9.95 -7.83 4.09
N GLU A 58 -9.94 -8.59 2.99
CA GLU A 58 -8.87 -9.54 2.73
C GLU A 58 -7.55 -8.82 2.39
N VAL A 59 -6.51 -9.05 3.20
CA VAL A 59 -5.13 -8.67 2.85
C VAL A 59 -4.43 -9.89 2.26
N VAL A 60 -4.65 -10.02 0.96
CA VAL A 60 -4.13 -11.04 0.04
C VAL A 60 -2.64 -11.29 0.22
N ALA A 61 -1.87 -10.20 0.29
CA ALA A 61 -0.45 -10.24 0.65
C ALA A 61 -0.04 -8.89 1.26
N TYR A 62 0.78 -8.96 2.31
CA TYR A 62 1.51 -7.83 2.84
C TYR A 62 3.01 -8.17 2.80
N THR A 63 3.82 -7.36 2.12
CA THR A 63 5.27 -7.57 2.00
C THR A 63 6.03 -6.31 2.34
N GLU A 64 6.80 -6.35 3.42
CA GLU A 64 7.83 -5.36 3.68
C GLU A 64 9.13 -5.82 3.02
N HIS A 65 9.79 -4.94 2.28
CA HIS A 65 11.07 -5.19 1.61
C HIS A 65 12.21 -4.57 2.42
N PRO A 66 12.94 -5.35 3.24
CA PRO A 66 14.00 -4.81 4.09
C PRO A 66 15.09 -4.15 3.25
N GLY A 67 15.65 -3.05 3.76
CA GLY A 67 16.74 -2.33 3.09
C GLY A 67 16.31 -1.44 1.92
N GLN A 68 15.08 -1.54 1.45
CA GLN A 68 14.59 -0.75 0.32
C GLN A 68 14.10 0.64 0.76
N ALA A 69 14.34 1.64 -0.08
CA ALA A 69 13.87 3.00 0.11
C ALA A 69 12.43 3.19 -0.42
N HIS A 70 11.83 4.33 -0.08
CA HIS A 70 10.49 4.72 -0.53
C HIS A 70 10.32 4.52 -2.05
N VAL A 71 9.29 3.77 -2.44
CA VAL A 71 8.92 3.50 -3.86
C VAL A 71 10.10 2.97 -4.69
N PHE A 72 10.96 2.13 -4.12
CA PHE A 72 12.08 1.50 -4.85
C PHE A 72 11.66 0.79 -6.15
N HIS A 73 10.38 0.40 -6.28
CA HIS A 73 9.76 -0.13 -7.50
C HIS A 73 10.00 0.72 -8.74
N ILE A 74 10.11 2.05 -8.61
CA ILE A 74 10.38 2.95 -9.75
C ILE A 74 11.73 2.63 -10.44
N MET A 75 12.61 1.91 -9.76
CA MET A 75 13.93 1.48 -10.23
C MET A 75 13.89 0.13 -10.98
N ALA A 76 12.71 -0.33 -11.40
CA ALA A 76 12.58 -1.50 -12.27
C ALA A 76 13.42 -1.32 -13.55
N GLY A 77 14.04 -2.40 -14.01
CA GLY A 77 15.02 -2.40 -15.11
C GLY A 77 16.43 -1.96 -14.68
N LEU A 78 16.59 -1.34 -13.50
CA LEU A 78 17.87 -0.86 -13.01
C LEU A 78 18.41 -1.66 -11.82
N ILE A 79 17.54 -2.07 -10.88
CA ILE A 79 17.93 -2.93 -9.75
C ILE A 79 17.12 -4.22 -9.71
N GLY A 80 17.75 -5.31 -9.27
CA GLY A 80 17.13 -6.63 -9.24
C GLY A 80 15.99 -6.73 -8.22
N GLU A 81 16.09 -6.00 -7.11
CA GLU A 81 15.10 -5.95 -6.04
C GLU A 81 13.77 -5.42 -6.55
N ALA A 82 13.79 -4.30 -7.31
CA ALA A 82 12.62 -3.68 -7.90
C ALA A 82 11.95 -4.61 -8.93
N ASN A 83 12.74 -5.26 -9.80
CA ASN A 83 12.22 -6.24 -10.75
C ASN A 83 11.49 -7.38 -10.03
N ARG A 84 12.14 -7.97 -9.03
CA ARG A 84 11.55 -9.08 -8.27
C ARG A 84 10.29 -8.67 -7.51
N ALA A 85 10.23 -7.44 -6.99
CA ALA A 85 9.05 -6.91 -6.32
C ALA A 85 7.87 -6.75 -7.29
N ILE A 86 8.09 -6.09 -8.43
CA ILE A 86 7.06 -5.91 -9.46
C ILE A 86 6.58 -7.24 -10.03
N ASP A 87 7.48 -8.19 -10.31
CA ASP A 87 7.10 -9.51 -10.81
C ASP A 87 6.21 -10.26 -9.83
N ARG A 88 6.53 -10.22 -8.53
CA ARG A 88 5.69 -10.84 -7.48
C ARG A 88 4.35 -10.13 -7.36
N PHE A 89 4.34 -8.81 -7.35
CA PHE A 89 3.12 -8.01 -7.29
C PHE A 89 2.21 -8.32 -8.47
N ALA A 90 2.74 -8.28 -9.70
CA ALA A 90 2.00 -8.55 -10.93
C ALA A 90 1.45 -9.99 -10.97
N LYS A 91 2.25 -10.98 -10.52
CA LYS A 91 1.79 -12.36 -10.40
C LYS A 91 0.60 -12.45 -9.45
N ARG A 92 0.68 -11.82 -8.27
CA ARG A 92 -0.41 -11.88 -7.31
C ARG A 92 -1.65 -11.16 -7.80
N LEU A 93 -1.50 -9.95 -8.34
CA LEU A 93 -2.60 -9.20 -8.93
C LEU A 93 -3.33 -10.00 -10.01
N ARG A 94 -2.60 -10.69 -10.89
CA ARG A 94 -3.21 -11.55 -11.92
C ARG A 94 -4.03 -12.67 -11.32
N THR A 95 -3.49 -13.38 -10.32
CA THR A 95 -4.22 -14.44 -9.61
C THR A 95 -5.52 -13.92 -9.01
N GLU A 96 -5.50 -12.74 -8.38
CA GLU A 96 -6.71 -12.16 -7.79
C GLU A 96 -7.74 -11.74 -8.84
N LEU A 97 -7.29 -11.12 -9.93
CA LEU A 97 -8.16 -10.74 -11.03
C LEU A 97 -8.82 -11.96 -11.68
N ASP A 98 -8.07 -13.06 -11.85
CA ASP A 98 -8.60 -14.31 -12.41
C ASP A 98 -9.60 -14.98 -11.47
N THR A 99 -9.33 -14.94 -10.15
CA THR A 99 -10.19 -15.51 -9.10
C THR A 99 -11.53 -14.76 -9.02
N HIS A 100 -11.51 -13.45 -9.22
CA HIS A 100 -12.68 -12.58 -9.08
C HIS A 100 -13.27 -12.12 -10.43
N ARG A 101 -12.97 -12.82 -11.54
CA ARG A 101 -13.64 -12.54 -12.82
C ARG A 101 -15.14 -12.69 -12.65
N ILE A 102 -15.86 -11.58 -12.79
CA ILE A 102 -17.31 -11.58 -12.97
C ILE A 102 -17.56 -12.23 -14.33
N ALA A 103 -18.24 -13.38 -14.31
CA ALA A 103 -18.72 -14.06 -15.51
C ALA A 103 -19.76 -13.22 -16.24
#